data_AF-A0A0U1SMC6-F1
#
_entry.id   AF-A0A0U1SMC6-F1
#
_cell.length_a   1.000
_cell.length_b   1.000
_cell.length_c   1.000
_cell.angle_alpha   90.00
_cell.angle_beta   90.00
_cell.angle_gamma   90.00
#
_symmetry.space_group_name_H-M   'P 1'
#
loop_
_entity.id
_entity.type
_entity.pdbx_description
1 polymer ?
#
loop_
_entity_poly.entity_id
_entity_poly.type
_entity_poly.pdbx_seq_one_letter_code
_entity_poly.pdbx_strand_id
1 'polypeptide(L)' 'VPLTPAAAREVDVVGVFRYRNTWPLCLDFLRSGKIDVKPLITHRFGFTEKDVEEAFATSARGGNAIKVMFNL' A
#
# COMPACT_ATOMS: atom_id res chain seq x y z
N VAL A 1 -4.54 19.99 -10.82
CA VAL A 1 -4.73 19.46 -12.20
C VAL A 1 -4.63 20.64 -13.16
N PRO A 2 -3.84 20.57 -14.24
CA PRO A 2 -3.88 21.60 -15.28
C PRO A 2 -5.20 21.47 -16.06
N LEU A 3 -6.23 22.23 -15.65
CA LEU A 3 -7.60 22.07 -16.17
C LEU A 3 -7.71 22.36 -17.67
N THR A 4 -7.11 23.44 -18.15
CA THR A 4 -7.19 23.81 -19.57
C THR A 4 -6.54 22.76 -20.48
N PRO A 5 -5.32 22.25 -20.20
CA PRO A 5 -4.75 21.15 -20.98
C PRO A 5 -5.46 19.80 -20.83
N ALA A 6 -6.17 19.57 -19.72
CA ALA A 6 -6.98 18.36 -19.54
C ALA A 6 -8.25 18.44 -20.40
N ALA A 7 -8.95 19.57 -20.37
CA ALA A 7 -10.12 19.81 -21.21
C ALA A 7 -9.78 19.79 -22.71
N ALA A 8 -8.70 20.45 -23.12
CA ALA A 8 -8.28 20.54 -24.52
C ALA A 8 -7.88 19.20 -25.16
N ARG A 9 -7.60 18.18 -24.34
CA ARG A 9 -7.20 16.84 -24.79
C ARG A 9 -8.14 15.75 -24.30
N GLU A 10 -9.29 16.15 -23.77
CA GLU A 10 -10.32 15.21 -23.28
C GLU A 10 -9.77 14.19 -22.27
N VAL A 11 -8.93 14.66 -21.35
CA VAL A 11 -8.32 13.81 -20.33
C VAL A 11 -9.31 13.57 -19.18
N ASP A 12 -9.62 12.30 -18.92
CA ASP A 12 -10.41 11.89 -17.76
C ASP A 12 -9.62 12.04 -16.44
N VAL A 13 -10.28 12.61 -15.43
CA VAL A 13 -9.77 12.66 -14.05
C VAL A 13 -10.66 11.78 -13.17
N VAL A 14 -10.20 10.55 -12.92
CA VAL A 14 -10.97 9.56 -12.17
C VAL A 14 -10.46 9.47 -10.73
N GLY A 15 -11.33 9.72 -9.75
CA GLY A 15 -11.03 9.46 -8.35
C GLY A 15 -11.14 7.97 -8.02
N VAL A 16 -10.22 7.44 -7.20
CA VAL A 16 -10.25 6.06 -6.71
C VAL A 16 -10.38 6.07 -5.21
N PHE A 17 -11.45 5.48 -4.68
CA PHE A 17 -11.66 5.32 -3.24
C PHE A 17 -11.64 3.84 -2.86
N ARG A 18 -10.51 3.40 -2.29
CA ARG A 18 -10.30 2.02 -1.83
C ARG A 18 -10.57 1.02 -2.95
N TYR A 19 -11.50 0.09 -2.75
CA TYR A 19 -11.76 -1.04 -3.66
C TYR A 19 -13.15 -1.65 -3.43
N ARG A 20 -13.74 -2.22 -4.49
CA ARG A 20 -14.97 -3.03 -4.46
C ARG A 20 -14.78 -4.24 -5.36
N ASN A 21 -15.11 -5.43 -4.88
CA ASN A 21 -15.07 -6.70 -5.63
C ASN A 21 -13.68 -7.09 -6.22
N THR A 22 -12.58 -6.57 -5.69
CA THR A 22 -11.21 -6.85 -6.20
C THR A 22 -10.52 -8.04 -5.53
N TRP A 23 -10.98 -8.44 -4.34
CA TRP A 23 -10.33 -9.46 -3.52
C TRP A 23 -10.11 -10.81 -4.24
N PRO A 24 -11.08 -11.39 -4.97
CA PRO A 24 -10.86 -12.65 -5.69
C PRO A 24 -9.69 -12.55 -6.68
N LEU A 25 -9.62 -11.47 -7.46
CA LEU A 25 -8.54 -11.24 -8.42
C LEU A 25 -7.18 -11.09 -7.73
N CYS A 26 -7.11 -10.33 -6.64
CA CYS A 26 -5.86 -10.16 -5.88
C CYS A 26 -5.36 -11.50 -5.33
N LEU A 27 -6.26 -12.35 -4.81
CA LEU A 27 -5.91 -13.69 -4.33
C LEU A 27 -5.37 -14.56 -5.46
N ASP A 28 -5.96 -14.50 -6.65
CA ASP A 28 -5.48 -15.26 -7.80
C ASP A 28 -4.11 -14.78 -8.28
N PHE A 29 -3.82 -13.48 -8.22
CA PHE A 29 -2.48 -12.94 -8.51
C PHE A 29 -1.43 -13.43 -7.53
N LEU A 30 -1.75 -13.46 -6.23
CA LEU A 30 -0.85 -13.99 -5.21
C LEU A 30 -0.64 -15.49 -5.36
N ARG A 31 -1.72 -16.26 -5.58
CA ARG A 31 -1.68 -17.72 -5.74
C ARG A 31 -0.88 -18.14 -6.98
N SER A 32 -1.05 -17.42 -8.09
CA SER A 32 -0.33 -17.70 -9.34
C SER A 32 1.10 -17.19 -9.35
N GLY A 33 1.54 -16.46 -8.31
CA GLY A 33 2.88 -15.85 -8.26
C GLY A 33 3.07 -14.70 -9.25
N LYS A 34 2.00 -14.20 -9.90
CA LYS A 34 2.06 -13.04 -10.80
C LYS A 34 2.51 -11.77 -10.09
N ILE A 35 2.26 -11.67 -8.78
CA ILE A 35 2.70 -10.56 -7.94
C ILE A 35 3.35 -11.14 -6.68
N ASP A 36 4.62 -10.82 -6.46
CA ASP A 36 5.28 -11.06 -5.17
C ASP A 36 5.20 -9.79 -4.30
N VAL A 37 4.40 -9.86 -3.24
CA VAL A 37 4.23 -8.77 -2.28
C VAL A 37 5.22 -8.84 -1.11
N LYS A 38 5.96 -9.93 -0.95
CA LYS A 38 6.86 -10.12 0.20
C LYS A 38 7.96 -9.05 0.28
N PRO A 39 8.58 -8.59 -0.85
CA PRO A 39 9.58 -7.54 -0.81
C PRO A 39 9.07 -6.19 -0.30
N LEU A 40 7.76 -5.95 -0.31
CA LEU A 40 7.18 -4.72 0.22
C LEU A 40 7.26 -4.66 1.75
N ILE A 41 7.38 -5.80 2.43
CA ILE A 41 7.49 -5.89 3.89
C ILE A 41 8.94 -5.57 4.28
N THR A 42 9.21 -4.31 4.63
CA THR A 42 10.57 -3.88 4.98
C THR A 42 10.88 -3.97 6.47
N HIS A 43 9.87 -3.95 7.33
CA HIS A 43 10.05 -4.04 8.78
C HIS A 43 9.03 -4.99 9.41
N ARG A 44 9.48 -5.72 10.43
CA ARG A 44 8.65 -6.60 11.26
C ARG A 44 8.94 -6.31 12.72
N PHE A 45 7.89 -6.07 13.49
CA PHE A 45 7.94 -5.83 14.92
C PHE A 45 7.15 -6.92 15.66
N GLY A 46 7.48 -7.16 16.93
CA GLY A 46 6.63 -7.95 17.82
C GLY A 46 5.32 -7.23 18.16
N PHE A 47 4.51 -7.82 19.02
CA PHE A 47 3.24 -7.22 19.47
C PHE A 47 3.26 -6.83 20.96
N THR A 48 4.43 -6.39 21.44
CA THR A 48 4.56 -5.73 22.75
C THR A 48 4.19 -4.25 22.63
N GLU A 49 3.80 -3.60 23.72
CA GLU A 49 3.48 -2.16 23.74
C GLU A 49 4.62 -1.32 23.14
N LYS A 50 5.86 -1.59 23.60
CA LYS A 50 7.06 -0.93 23.09
C LYS A 50 7.26 -1.14 21.58
N ASP A 51 7.10 -2.38 21.10
CA ASP A 51 7.26 -2.70 19.68
C ASP A 51 6.18 -2.01 18.82
N VAL A 52 4.96 -1.90 19.34
CA VAL A 52 3.86 -1.19 18.66
C VAL A 52 4.17 0.29 18.53
N GLU A 53 4.60 0.95 19.60
CA GLU A 53 5.02 2.35 19.56
C GLU A 53 6.16 2.57 18.56
N GLU A 54 7.18 1.71 18.58
CA GLU A 54 8.32 1.80 17.67
C GLU A 54 7.92 1.54 16.22
N ALA A 55 7.03 0.57 15.96
CA ALA A 55 6.52 0.27 14.63
C ALA A 55 5.75 1.45 14.02
N PHE A 56 4.88 2.09 14.79
CA PHE A 56 4.15 3.29 14.34
C PHE A 56 5.10 4.46 14.13
N ALA A 57 6.05 4.69 15.03
CA ALA A 57 7.07 5.72 14.86
C ALA A 57 7.92 5.48 13.61
N THR A 58 8.27 4.22 13.32
CA THR A 58 9.01 3.81 12.11
C THR A 58 8.18 4.07 10.85
N SER A 59 6.89 3.69 10.85
CA SER A 59 5.99 3.95 9.73
C SER A 59 5.77 5.45 9.47
N ALA A 60 5.74 6.28 10.52
CA ALA A 60 5.49 7.71 10.42
C ALA A 60 6.72 8.51 9.98
N ARG A 61 7.93 8.11 10.43
CA ARG A 61 9.18 8.79 10.04
C ARG A 61 9.46 8.72 8.53
N GLY A 62 9.01 7.65 7.87
CA GLY A 62 9.31 7.41 6.46
C GLY A 62 10.80 7.09 6.22
N GLY A 63 11.22 7.06 4.95
CA GLY A 63 12.58 6.70 4.54
C GLY A 63 12.64 5.36 3.84
N ASN A 64 13.31 4.37 4.42
CA ASN A 64 13.40 3.00 3.90
C ASN A 64 12.18 2.12 4.28
N ALA A 65 11.20 2.66 4.99
CA ALA A 65 9.97 1.95 5.34
C ALA A 65 8.98 1.96 4.15
N ILE A 66 8.57 0.77 3.68
CA ILE A 66 7.52 0.60 2.65
C ILE A 66 6.26 0.05 3.32
N LYS A 67 6.34 -1.16 3.89
CA LYS A 67 5.29 -1.76 4.72
C LYS A 67 5.87 -2.26 6.03
N VAL A 68 5.40 -1.69 7.13
CA VAL A 68 5.64 -2.18 8.49
C VAL A 68 4.56 -3.20 8.83
N MET A 69 4.97 -4.37 9.34
CA MET A 69 4.09 -5.46 9.75
C MET A 69 4.36 -5.87 11.20
N PHE A 70 3.34 -6.39 11.86
CA PHE A 70 3.45 -7.02 13.16
C PHE A 70 3.55 -8.55 13.01
N ASN A 71 4.39 -9.16 13.82
CA ASN A 71 4.36 -10.60 14.06
C ASN A 71 3.36 -10.82 15.19
N LEU A 72 2.19 -11.36 14.81
CA LEU A 72 1.14 -11.76 15.75
C LEU A 72 1.45 -13.13 16.36
#